data_AF-A0A522ESN8-F1
#
_entry.id   AF-A0A522ESN8-F1
#
_cell.length_a   1.000
_cell.length_b   1.000
_cell.length_c   1.000
_cell.angle_alpha   90.00
_cell.angle_beta   90.00
_cell.angle_gamma   90.00
#
_symmetry.space_group_name_H-M   'P 1'
#
loop_
_entity.id
_entity.type
_entity.pdbx_description
1 polymer ?
#
loop_
_entity_poly.entity_id
_entity_poly.type
_entity_poly.pdbx_seq_one_letter_code
_entity_poly.pdbx_strand_id
1 'polypeptide(L)'
;MSGLERIDGVDGRQVRTRAEIRDELNSWRYSFDRIEGESPEALLARAEATTQKVSSFLVDFARTANSTDSGASSTERAGVATARASVEGVLTTLSSQREALRDAQTAVGIASQQTMSTSARTASADASVKQALGSLRIAQASLEKTIIRAPIGGTINFLPIRVGDYVTSFTHVATVANNGSLEIVTYVSAADRELIAVGEQVTVEEAYTGIITSIAPALDPNTKRIEVHVAVTGTTELVNGQSVRIAFAHTVARPDAQLTGPVLLPLAAVKLRTSDRIVFTVDEAGMLVAVPVEIG
;
A
#
# COMPACT_ATOMS: atom_id res chain seq x y z
N MET A 1 6.75 -7.55 -104.34
CA MET A 1 6.50 -8.96 -103.99
C MET A 1 6.52 -9.03 -102.48
N SER A 2 5.37 -8.87 -101.84
CA SER A 2 4.35 -9.90 -101.64
C SER A 2 4.55 -10.52 -100.25
N GLY A 3 3.54 -10.36 -99.40
CA GLY A 3 3.39 -11.13 -98.17
C GLY A 3 3.86 -10.42 -96.91
N LEU A 4 3.00 -9.60 -96.29
CA LEU A 4 2.10 -10.09 -95.24
C LEU A 4 1.39 -8.90 -94.60
N GLU A 5 0.46 -8.36 -95.37
CA GLU A 5 -0.73 -7.67 -94.89
C GLU A 5 -1.59 -8.72 -94.15
N ARG A 6 -1.33 -8.93 -92.86
CA ARG A 6 -2.21 -9.65 -91.91
C ARG A 6 -1.50 -9.71 -90.56
N ILE A 7 -2.12 -9.09 -89.53
CA ILE A 7 -2.09 -9.40 -88.07
C ILE A 7 -2.31 -8.12 -87.20
N ASP A 8 -2.56 -6.94 -87.78
CA ASP A 8 -2.75 -5.70 -86.99
C ASP A 8 -3.96 -5.65 -86.02
N GLY A 9 -4.89 -6.60 -86.08
CA GLY A 9 -6.12 -6.56 -85.28
C GLY A 9 -5.99 -7.02 -83.83
N VAL A 10 -5.02 -7.88 -83.52
CA VAL A 10 -4.82 -8.49 -82.19
C VAL A 10 -3.61 -7.88 -81.48
N ASP A 11 -2.52 -7.62 -82.21
CA ASP A 11 -1.31 -6.98 -81.66
C ASP A 11 -1.56 -5.54 -81.18
N GLY A 12 -2.32 -4.75 -81.94
CA GLY A 12 -2.63 -3.37 -81.56
C GLY A 12 -3.44 -3.26 -80.26
N ARG A 13 -4.32 -4.24 -79.99
CA ARG A 13 -5.09 -4.30 -78.74
C ARG A 13 -4.20 -4.66 -77.57
N GLN A 14 -3.31 -5.65 -77.72
CA GLN A 14 -2.41 -6.06 -76.64
C GLN A 14 -1.37 -4.99 -76.30
N VAL A 15 -0.85 -4.29 -77.30
CA VAL A 15 0.08 -3.17 -77.08
C VAL A 15 -0.63 -2.02 -76.35
N ARG A 16 -1.87 -1.71 -76.73
CA ARG A 16 -2.67 -0.68 -76.05
C ARG A 16 -3.01 -1.09 -74.61
N THR A 17 -3.50 -2.31 -74.37
CA THR A 17 -3.80 -2.81 -73.01
C THR A 17 -2.55 -2.90 -72.15
N ARG A 18 -1.39 -3.27 -72.71
CA ARG A 18 -0.10 -3.25 -71.99
C ARG A 18 0.33 -1.84 -71.61
N ALA A 19 0.09 -0.85 -72.48
CA ALA A 19 0.38 0.55 -72.17
C ALA A 19 -0.56 1.07 -71.06
N GLU A 20 -1.85 0.78 -71.15
CA GLU A 20 -2.86 1.13 -70.14
C GLU A 20 -2.53 0.52 -68.77
N ILE A 21 -2.20 -0.79 -68.71
CA ILE A 21 -1.79 -1.46 -67.46
C ILE A 21 -0.52 -0.83 -66.89
N ARG A 22 0.44 -0.45 -67.73
CA ARG A 22 1.68 0.17 -67.28
C ARG A 22 1.43 1.55 -66.68
N ASP A 23 0.56 2.33 -67.31
CA ASP A 23 0.19 3.66 -66.82
C ASP A 23 -0.66 3.56 -65.54
N GLU A 24 -1.56 2.58 -65.44
CA GLU A 24 -2.29 2.25 -64.22
C GLU A 24 -1.34 1.80 -63.09
N LEU A 25 -0.36 0.94 -63.35
CA LEU A 25 0.62 0.49 -62.35
C LEU A 25 1.56 1.63 -61.91
N ASN A 26 1.98 2.48 -62.84
CA ASN A 26 2.80 3.64 -62.51
C ASN A 26 2.02 4.67 -61.68
N SER A 27 0.78 4.98 -62.07
CA SER A 27 -0.08 5.88 -61.28
C SER A 27 -0.40 5.30 -59.91
N TRP A 28 -0.62 3.98 -59.81
CA TRP A 28 -0.79 3.28 -58.54
C TRP A 28 0.46 3.38 -57.66
N ARG A 29 1.66 3.19 -58.24
CA ARG A 29 2.93 3.39 -57.54
C ARG A 29 3.09 4.82 -56.99
N TYR A 30 2.63 5.83 -57.73
CA TYR A 30 2.65 7.23 -57.26
C TYR A 30 1.55 7.52 -56.23
N SER A 31 0.45 6.77 -56.21
CA SER A 31 -0.61 6.91 -55.21
C SER A 31 -0.21 6.36 -53.83
N PHE A 32 0.79 5.48 -53.77
CA PHE A 32 1.32 4.95 -52.51
C PHE A 32 1.97 6.02 -51.61
N ASP A 33 2.51 7.10 -52.19
CA ASP A 33 3.08 8.24 -51.45
C ASP A 33 2.00 9.19 -50.88
N ARG A 34 0.71 8.95 -51.15
CA ARG A 34 -0.43 9.79 -50.75
C ARG A 34 -1.52 9.03 -49.99
N ILE A 35 -1.18 7.92 -49.35
CA ILE A 35 -2.13 7.04 -48.61
C ILE A 35 -2.82 7.74 -47.42
N GLU A 36 -2.45 8.97 -47.07
CA GLU A 36 -3.16 9.79 -46.08
C GLU A 36 -4.55 10.25 -46.60
N GLY A 37 -5.55 9.36 -46.57
CA GLY A 37 -6.96 9.78 -46.64
C GLY A 37 -7.96 8.83 -47.29
N GLU A 38 -7.54 7.77 -48.00
CA GLU A 38 -8.49 6.80 -48.59
C GLU A 38 -8.83 5.66 -47.60
N SER A 39 -10.11 5.24 -47.56
CA SER A 39 -10.53 4.17 -46.65
C SER A 39 -9.92 2.82 -47.05
N PRO A 40 -9.61 1.93 -46.08
CA PRO A 40 -9.05 0.62 -46.36
C PRO A 40 -9.88 -0.22 -47.35
N GLU A 41 -11.21 -0.06 -47.35
CA GLU A 41 -12.08 -0.77 -48.31
C GLU A 41 -11.89 -0.26 -49.75
N ALA A 42 -11.71 1.06 -49.93
CA ALA A 42 -11.51 1.66 -51.24
C ALA A 42 -10.17 1.24 -51.85
N LEU A 43 -9.13 1.14 -51.01
CA LEU A 43 -7.80 0.67 -51.42
C LEU A 43 -7.82 -0.81 -51.83
N LEU A 44 -8.47 -1.68 -51.05
CA LEU A 44 -8.63 -3.10 -51.40
C LEU A 44 -9.47 -3.29 -52.66
N ALA A 45 -10.58 -2.58 -52.80
CA ALA A 45 -11.43 -2.66 -54.00
C ALA A 45 -10.68 -2.21 -55.27
N ARG A 46 -9.85 -1.16 -55.17
CA ARG A 46 -9.00 -0.71 -56.28
C ARG A 46 -7.93 -1.76 -56.61
N ALA A 47 -7.25 -2.32 -55.59
CA ALA A 47 -6.24 -3.36 -55.77
C ALA A 47 -6.82 -4.63 -56.41
N GLU A 48 -8.02 -5.05 -56.00
CA GLU A 48 -8.76 -6.16 -56.62
C GLU A 48 -9.10 -5.86 -58.08
N ALA A 49 -9.63 -4.67 -58.38
CA ALA A 49 -9.98 -4.28 -59.75
C ALA A 49 -8.76 -4.26 -60.68
N THR A 50 -7.63 -3.71 -60.22
CA THR A 50 -6.37 -3.70 -60.98
C THR A 50 -5.83 -5.11 -61.17
N THR A 51 -5.84 -5.95 -60.13
CA THR A 51 -5.35 -7.33 -60.22
C THR A 51 -6.23 -8.19 -61.13
N GLN A 52 -7.55 -7.98 -61.14
CA GLN A 52 -8.48 -8.64 -62.06
C GLN A 52 -8.22 -8.25 -63.52
N LYS A 53 -7.93 -6.97 -63.79
CA LYS A 53 -7.51 -6.51 -65.14
C LYS A 53 -6.18 -7.12 -65.58
N VAL A 54 -5.22 -7.26 -64.66
CA VAL A 54 -3.95 -7.93 -64.97
C VAL A 54 -4.18 -9.42 -65.23
N SER A 55 -5.04 -10.07 -64.45
CA SER A 55 -5.40 -11.48 -64.65
C SER A 55 -6.07 -11.72 -66.00
N SER A 56 -7.05 -10.90 -66.39
CA SER A 56 -7.71 -11.01 -67.69
C SER A 56 -6.74 -10.77 -68.85
N PHE A 57 -5.85 -9.78 -68.72
CA PHE A 57 -4.78 -9.55 -69.69
C PHE A 57 -3.85 -10.76 -69.81
N LEU A 58 -3.44 -11.39 -68.70
CA LEU A 58 -2.58 -12.57 -68.74
C LEU A 58 -3.29 -13.79 -69.33
N VAL A 59 -4.61 -13.93 -69.12
CA VAL A 59 -5.42 -14.98 -69.74
C VAL A 59 -5.48 -14.78 -71.26
N ASP A 60 -5.73 -13.56 -71.72
CA ASP A 60 -5.78 -13.25 -73.15
C ASP A 60 -4.39 -13.35 -73.80
N PHE A 61 -3.34 -12.92 -73.10
CA PHE A 61 -1.96 -13.09 -73.53
C PHE A 61 -1.57 -14.56 -73.63
N ALA A 62 -1.95 -15.40 -72.65
CA ALA A 62 -1.71 -16.84 -72.68
C ALA A 62 -2.46 -17.53 -73.83
N ARG A 63 -3.69 -17.09 -74.15
CA ARG A 63 -4.44 -17.61 -75.30
C ARG A 63 -3.73 -17.28 -76.62
N THR A 64 -3.22 -16.06 -76.76
CA THR A 64 -2.46 -15.67 -77.95
C THR A 64 -1.13 -16.39 -78.03
N ALA A 65 -0.38 -16.51 -76.94
CA ALA A 65 0.90 -17.23 -76.89
C ALA A 65 0.77 -18.74 -77.15
N ASN A 66 -0.40 -19.33 -76.91
CA ASN A 66 -0.70 -20.73 -77.23
C ASN A 66 -1.34 -20.92 -78.62
N SER A 67 -1.54 -19.85 -79.39
CA SER A 67 -2.03 -19.96 -80.77
C SER A 67 -0.92 -20.43 -81.71
N THR A 68 -1.31 -21.16 -82.77
CA THR A 68 -0.40 -21.85 -83.69
C THR A 68 0.57 -20.93 -84.43
N ASP A 69 0.22 -19.66 -84.64
CA ASP A 69 1.00 -18.64 -85.38
C ASP A 69 1.78 -17.66 -84.48
N SER A 70 1.85 -17.91 -83.17
CA SER A 70 2.34 -16.93 -82.19
C SER A 70 3.87 -16.72 -82.16
N GLY A 71 4.66 -17.65 -82.70
CA GLY A 71 6.13 -17.59 -82.62
C GLY A 71 6.72 -17.67 -81.21
N ALA A 72 5.90 -17.90 -80.17
CA ALA A 72 6.32 -17.85 -78.77
C ALA A 72 7.15 -19.08 -78.35
N SER A 73 8.33 -18.83 -77.78
CA SER A 73 9.21 -19.86 -77.25
C SER A 73 8.57 -20.62 -76.08
N SER A 74 9.07 -21.83 -75.80
CA SER A 74 8.65 -22.61 -74.62
C SER A 74 8.92 -21.86 -73.31
N THR A 75 9.99 -21.08 -73.24
CA THR A 75 10.36 -20.25 -72.08
C THR A 75 9.39 -19.10 -71.86
N GLU A 76 8.93 -18.43 -72.93
CA GLU A 76 7.93 -17.34 -72.82
C GLU A 76 6.57 -17.87 -72.37
N ARG A 77 6.12 -19.00 -72.92
CA ARG A 77 4.88 -19.67 -72.48
C ARG A 77 4.95 -20.12 -71.03
N ALA A 78 6.10 -20.64 -70.59
CA ALA A 78 6.34 -20.97 -69.18
C ALA A 78 6.32 -19.70 -68.29
N GLY A 79 6.93 -18.60 -68.74
CA GLY A 79 6.91 -17.33 -68.02
C GLY A 79 5.50 -16.77 -67.81
N VAL A 80 4.63 -16.86 -68.82
CA VAL A 80 3.22 -16.45 -68.72
C VAL A 80 2.44 -17.34 -67.76
N ALA A 81 2.68 -18.66 -67.80
CA ALA A 81 2.05 -19.60 -66.87
C ALA A 81 2.45 -19.29 -65.41
N THR A 82 3.73 -18.98 -65.16
CA THR A 82 4.21 -18.55 -63.84
C THR A 82 3.60 -17.21 -63.42
N ALA A 83 3.57 -16.21 -64.32
CA ALA A 83 2.97 -14.91 -64.02
C ALA A 83 1.48 -15.05 -63.66
N ARG A 84 0.74 -15.89 -64.39
CA ARG A 84 -0.66 -16.18 -64.10
C ARG A 84 -0.84 -16.83 -62.73
N ALA A 85 -0.03 -17.84 -62.40
CA ALA A 85 -0.08 -18.50 -61.09
C ALA A 85 0.20 -17.51 -59.94
N SER A 86 1.16 -16.60 -60.12
CA SER A 86 1.45 -15.55 -59.13
C SER A 86 0.28 -14.58 -58.96
N VAL A 87 -0.35 -14.13 -60.05
CA VAL A 87 -1.52 -13.22 -60.00
C VAL A 87 -2.73 -13.89 -59.39
N GLU A 88 -2.95 -15.18 -59.68
CA GLU A 88 -4.01 -15.97 -59.06
C GLU A 88 -3.80 -16.09 -57.54
N GLY A 89 -2.56 -16.30 -57.09
CA GLY A 89 -2.21 -16.27 -55.66
C GLY A 89 -2.45 -14.90 -55.00
N VAL A 90 -2.16 -13.80 -55.70
CA VAL A 90 -2.46 -12.45 -55.22
C VAL A 90 -3.98 -12.23 -55.12
N LEU A 91 -4.76 -12.69 -56.10
CA LEU A 91 -6.23 -12.60 -56.06
C LEU A 91 -6.82 -13.37 -54.88
N THR A 92 -6.36 -14.60 -54.62
CA THR A 92 -6.80 -15.38 -53.46
C THR A 92 -6.43 -14.69 -52.14
N THR A 93 -5.24 -14.08 -52.08
CA THR A 93 -4.81 -13.32 -50.91
C THR A 93 -5.69 -12.09 -50.71
N LEU A 94 -5.96 -11.30 -51.76
CA LEU A 94 -6.82 -10.12 -51.70
C LEU A 94 -8.25 -10.47 -51.29
N SER A 95 -8.83 -11.55 -51.85
CA SER A 95 -10.17 -12.00 -51.46
C SER A 95 -10.22 -12.40 -49.99
N SER A 96 -9.20 -13.10 -49.50
CA SER A 96 -9.12 -13.48 -48.07
C SER A 96 -8.94 -12.26 -47.14
N GLN A 97 -8.19 -11.24 -47.58
CA GLN A 97 -8.01 -9.99 -46.83
C GLN A 97 -9.29 -9.15 -46.78
N ARG A 98 -10.08 -9.15 -47.86
CA ARG A 98 -11.38 -8.50 -47.91
C ARG A 98 -12.39 -9.17 -46.97
N GLU A 99 -12.43 -10.50 -46.96
CA GLU A 99 -13.28 -11.26 -46.04
C GLU A 99 -12.88 -10.98 -44.58
N ALA A 100 -11.58 -11.00 -44.28
CA ALA A 100 -11.06 -10.62 -42.96
C ALA A 100 -11.39 -9.17 -42.57
N LEU A 101 -11.36 -8.21 -43.51
CA LEU A 101 -11.75 -6.82 -43.24
C LEU A 101 -13.25 -6.72 -42.96
N ARG A 102 -14.09 -7.42 -43.73
CA ARG A 102 -15.54 -7.47 -43.52
C ARG A 102 -15.89 -8.11 -42.18
N ASP A 103 -15.19 -9.17 -41.80
CA ASP A 103 -15.33 -9.82 -40.50
C ASP A 103 -14.88 -8.89 -39.36
N ALA A 104 -13.78 -8.15 -39.55
CA ALA A 104 -13.34 -7.14 -38.59
C ALA A 104 -14.35 -5.97 -38.47
N GLN A 105 -14.93 -5.51 -39.57
CA GLN A 105 -15.95 -4.45 -39.57
C GLN A 105 -17.26 -4.90 -38.95
N THR A 106 -17.70 -6.13 -39.22
CA THR A 106 -18.88 -6.70 -38.56
C THR A 106 -18.61 -6.94 -37.09
N ALA A 107 -17.40 -7.36 -36.71
CA ALA A 107 -16.97 -7.43 -35.32
C ALA A 107 -16.91 -6.05 -34.65
N VAL A 108 -16.52 -4.99 -35.35
CA VAL A 108 -16.56 -3.59 -34.87
C VAL A 108 -18.01 -3.05 -34.82
N GLY A 109 -18.87 -3.42 -35.76
CA GLY A 109 -20.30 -3.11 -35.77
C GLY A 109 -21.03 -3.79 -34.60
N ILE A 110 -20.73 -5.07 -34.36
CA ILE A 110 -21.17 -5.81 -33.20
C ILE A 110 -20.56 -5.20 -31.94
N ALA A 111 -19.25 -4.88 -31.92
CA ALA A 111 -18.57 -4.28 -30.76
C ALA A 111 -19.09 -2.87 -30.41
N SER A 112 -19.50 -2.09 -31.41
CA SER A 112 -20.12 -0.77 -31.23
C SER A 112 -21.56 -0.88 -30.75
N GLN A 113 -22.34 -1.88 -31.18
CA GLN A 113 -23.58 -2.28 -30.53
C GLN A 113 -23.36 -2.88 -29.12
N GLN A 114 -22.19 -3.47 -28.89
CA GLN A 114 -21.74 -4.06 -27.63
C GLN A 114 -21.09 -3.03 -26.69
N THR A 115 -21.15 -1.74 -27.00
CA THR A 115 -20.76 -0.64 -26.09
C THR A 115 -21.56 -0.69 -24.76
N MET A 116 -22.75 -1.31 -24.74
CA MET A 116 -23.48 -1.64 -23.50
C MET A 116 -22.89 -2.82 -22.70
N SER A 117 -22.10 -3.72 -23.32
CA SER A 117 -21.42 -4.83 -22.65
C SER A 117 -19.93 -4.55 -22.35
N THR A 118 -19.32 -3.56 -22.99
CA THR A 118 -17.95 -3.12 -22.67
C THR A 118 -17.88 -2.54 -21.27
N SER A 119 -18.87 -1.77 -20.81
CA SER A 119 -18.92 -1.28 -19.42
C SER A 119 -18.98 -2.41 -18.39
N ALA A 120 -19.74 -3.48 -18.65
CA ALA A 120 -19.83 -4.63 -17.76
C ALA A 120 -18.55 -5.49 -17.79
N ARG A 121 -17.90 -5.63 -18.96
CA ARG A 121 -16.62 -6.35 -19.09
C ARG A 121 -15.43 -5.55 -18.56
N THR A 122 -15.39 -4.23 -18.73
CA THR A 122 -14.37 -3.38 -18.10
C THR A 122 -14.62 -3.30 -16.60
N ALA A 123 -15.87 -3.22 -16.13
CA ALA A 123 -16.18 -3.30 -14.71
C ALA A 123 -15.78 -4.65 -14.10
N SER A 124 -16.00 -5.78 -14.80
CA SER A 124 -15.58 -7.10 -14.30
C SER A 124 -14.06 -7.31 -14.37
N ALA A 125 -13.39 -6.78 -15.39
CA ALA A 125 -11.93 -6.76 -15.48
C ALA A 125 -11.32 -5.87 -14.39
N ASP A 126 -11.84 -4.66 -14.17
CA ASP A 126 -11.43 -3.76 -13.09
C ASP A 126 -11.69 -4.36 -11.71
N ALA A 127 -12.82 -5.05 -11.53
CA ALA A 127 -13.10 -5.79 -10.30
C ALA A 127 -12.09 -6.92 -10.08
N SER A 128 -11.73 -7.65 -11.14
CA SER A 128 -10.73 -8.72 -11.08
C SER A 128 -9.33 -8.17 -10.77
N VAL A 129 -8.95 -7.03 -11.37
CA VAL A 129 -7.70 -6.32 -11.06
C VAL A 129 -7.70 -5.84 -9.62
N LYS A 130 -8.80 -5.24 -9.13
CA LYS A 130 -8.94 -4.82 -7.72
C LYS A 130 -8.85 -6.00 -6.76
N GLN A 131 -9.44 -7.15 -7.10
CA GLN A 131 -9.35 -8.38 -6.32
C GLN A 131 -7.92 -8.92 -6.28
N ALA A 132 -7.23 -8.94 -7.42
CA ALA A 132 -5.82 -9.33 -7.51
C ALA A 132 -4.91 -8.39 -6.71
N LEU A 133 -5.13 -7.07 -6.79
CA LEU A 133 -4.42 -6.07 -5.99
C LEU A 133 -4.73 -6.21 -4.50
N GLY A 134 -5.96 -6.52 -4.12
CA GLY A 134 -6.33 -6.82 -2.74
C GLY A 134 -5.58 -8.04 -2.22
N SER A 135 -5.53 -9.11 -3.01
CA SER A 135 -4.79 -10.34 -2.68
C SER A 135 -3.28 -10.09 -2.54
N LEU A 136 -2.70 -9.27 -3.44
CA LEU A 136 -1.31 -8.84 -3.35
C LEU A 136 -1.03 -8.07 -2.06
N ARG A 137 -1.89 -7.11 -1.68
CA ARG A 137 -1.73 -6.34 -0.44
C ARG A 137 -1.85 -7.20 0.80
N ILE A 138 -2.75 -8.20 0.79
CA ILE A 138 -2.86 -9.18 1.88
C ILE A 138 -1.57 -10.00 1.98
N ALA A 139 -1.04 -10.49 0.85
CA ALA A 139 0.23 -11.23 0.84
C ALA A 139 1.41 -10.38 1.33
N GLN A 140 1.49 -9.12 0.91
CA GLN A 140 2.48 -8.15 1.38
C GLN A 140 2.34 -7.88 2.89
N ALA A 141 1.12 -7.69 3.39
CA ALA A 141 0.88 -7.50 4.82
C ALA A 141 1.25 -8.75 5.63
N SER A 142 0.99 -9.94 5.11
CA SER A 142 1.40 -11.20 5.74
C SER A 142 2.93 -11.33 5.79
N LEU A 143 3.63 -10.94 4.72
CA LEU A 143 5.09 -10.91 4.69
C LEU A 143 5.66 -9.90 5.70
N GLU A 144 5.14 -8.68 5.74
CA GLU A 144 5.56 -7.69 6.74
C GLU A 144 5.32 -8.17 8.17
N LYS A 145 4.22 -8.89 8.42
CA LYS A 145 3.95 -9.50 9.74
C LYS A 145 4.93 -10.62 10.11
N THR A 146 5.67 -11.20 9.16
CA THR A 146 6.76 -12.15 9.48
C THR A 146 7.99 -11.45 10.05
N ILE A 147 8.12 -10.14 9.81
CA ILE A 147 9.24 -9.33 10.29
C ILE A 147 8.74 -8.52 11.49
N ILE A 148 9.01 -9.02 12.69
CA ILE A 148 8.64 -8.30 13.92
C ILE A 148 9.67 -7.18 14.16
N ARG A 149 9.21 -5.93 14.04
CA ARG A 149 9.99 -4.72 14.30
C ARG A 149 9.55 -4.09 15.62
N ALA A 150 10.51 -3.55 16.38
CA ALA A 150 10.19 -2.79 17.59
C ALA A 150 9.50 -1.46 17.20
N PRO A 151 8.34 -1.12 17.81
CA PRO A 151 7.64 0.13 17.50
C PRO A 151 8.32 1.37 18.09
N ILE A 152 9.18 1.17 19.10
CA ILE A 152 9.93 2.22 19.79
C ILE A 152 11.41 1.86 19.85
N GLY A 153 12.27 2.88 19.90
CA GLY A 153 13.67 2.72 20.26
C GLY A 153 13.82 2.44 21.76
N GLY A 154 14.70 1.52 22.14
CA GLY A 154 14.89 1.13 23.53
C GLY A 154 15.77 -0.11 23.71
N THR A 155 15.75 -0.66 24.91
CA THR A 155 16.43 -1.91 25.26
C THR A 155 15.42 -3.05 25.34
N ILE A 156 15.81 -4.25 24.89
CA ILE A 156 14.98 -5.45 25.02
C ILE A 156 15.12 -5.97 26.46
N ASN A 157 14.04 -5.88 27.24
CA ASN A 157 14.03 -6.34 28.64
C ASN A 157 13.71 -7.84 28.73
N PHE A 158 12.88 -8.34 27.82
CA PHE A 158 12.41 -9.73 27.86
C PHE A 158 12.28 -10.28 26.43
N LEU A 159 12.94 -11.41 26.16
CA LEU A 159 12.91 -12.13 24.88
C LEU A 159 12.92 -13.64 25.14
N PRO A 160 11.74 -14.26 25.34
CA PRO A 160 11.64 -15.68 25.67
C PRO A 160 11.80 -16.61 24.46
N ILE A 161 11.75 -16.08 23.23
CA ILE A 161 11.81 -16.87 21.99
C ILE A 161 13.25 -17.18 21.56
N ARG A 162 13.42 -18.34 20.94
CA ARG A 162 14.68 -18.82 20.36
C ARG A 162 14.53 -19.11 18.87
N VAL A 163 15.67 -19.18 18.19
CA VAL A 163 15.71 -19.56 16.77
C VAL A 163 15.18 -20.98 16.61
N GLY A 164 14.12 -21.14 15.81
CA GLY A 164 13.43 -22.41 15.58
C GLY A 164 12.12 -22.56 16.35
N ASP A 165 11.79 -21.65 17.26
CA ASP A 165 10.52 -21.67 17.97
C ASP A 165 9.34 -21.32 17.03
N TYR A 166 8.22 -22.00 17.23
CA TYR A 166 7.00 -21.75 16.49
C TYR A 166 6.15 -20.69 17.21
N VAL A 167 5.96 -19.54 16.58
CA VAL A 167 5.21 -18.39 17.14
C VAL A 167 3.87 -18.24 16.42
N THR A 168 2.78 -18.16 17.16
CA THR A 168 1.44 -17.92 16.61
C THR A 168 1.02 -16.46 16.73
N SER A 169 0.01 -16.05 15.98
CA SER A 169 -0.62 -14.73 16.14
C SER A 169 -0.99 -14.48 17.61
N PHE A 170 -0.77 -13.26 18.08
CA PHE A 170 -1.01 -12.81 19.46
C PHE A 170 -0.06 -13.39 20.53
N THR A 171 0.99 -14.11 20.16
CA THR A 171 2.03 -14.52 21.12
C THR A 171 2.87 -13.31 21.53
N HIS A 172 3.16 -13.17 22.83
CA HIS A 172 4.09 -12.16 23.33
C HIS A 172 5.53 -12.54 22.98
N VAL A 173 6.15 -11.79 22.07
CA VAL A 173 7.48 -12.14 21.53
C VAL A 173 8.61 -11.43 22.28
N ALA A 174 8.44 -10.15 22.58
CA ALA A 174 9.46 -9.37 23.26
C ALA A 174 8.84 -8.18 24.00
N THR A 175 9.48 -7.77 25.09
CA THR A 175 9.21 -6.50 25.77
C THR A 175 10.37 -5.54 25.51
N VAL A 176 10.10 -4.43 24.83
CA VAL A 176 11.05 -3.35 24.60
C VAL A 176 10.69 -2.19 25.52
N ALA A 177 11.65 -1.69 26.28
CA ALA A 177 11.47 -0.54 27.16
C ALA A 177 12.45 0.59 26.80
N ASN A 178 11.97 1.82 26.90
CA ASN A 178 12.83 2.99 26.82
C ASN A 178 13.33 3.35 28.22
N ASN A 179 14.62 3.13 28.48
CA ASN A 179 15.23 3.44 29.78
C ASN A 179 15.67 4.93 29.90
N GLY A 180 15.49 5.74 28.85
CA GLY A 180 15.91 7.15 28.84
C GLY A 180 14.96 8.07 29.62
N SER A 181 13.76 7.61 29.98
CA SER A 181 12.79 8.38 30.76
C SER A 181 12.01 7.43 31.64
N LEU A 182 12.35 7.38 32.92
CA LEU A 182 11.67 6.55 33.90
C LEU A 182 10.53 7.34 34.54
N GLU A 183 9.38 6.67 34.65
CA GLU A 183 8.21 7.16 35.34
C GLU A 183 7.91 6.20 36.50
N ILE A 184 7.68 6.77 37.68
CA ILE A 184 7.26 6.03 38.86
C ILE A 184 5.77 6.24 39.05
N VAL A 185 5.04 5.13 39.08
CA VAL A 185 3.61 5.11 39.42
C VAL A 185 3.48 4.82 40.91
N THR A 186 2.85 5.72 41.65
CA THR A 186 2.60 5.56 43.09
C THR A 186 1.12 5.77 43.41
N TYR A 187 0.67 5.21 44.53
CA TYR A 187 -0.71 5.29 44.97
C TYR A 187 -0.79 5.99 46.33
N VAL A 188 -1.44 7.14 46.36
CA VAL A 188 -1.59 7.97 47.56
C VAL A 188 -3.02 7.89 48.11
N SER A 189 -3.21 8.20 49.40
CA SER A 189 -4.55 8.27 49.98
C SER A 189 -5.28 9.55 49.57
N ALA A 190 -6.59 9.59 49.76
CA ALA A 190 -7.38 10.80 49.52
C ALA A 190 -6.95 11.99 50.40
N ALA A 191 -6.47 11.72 51.63
CA ALA A 191 -5.94 12.75 52.52
C ALA A 191 -4.61 13.31 52.01
N ASP A 192 -3.72 12.44 51.53
CA ASP A 192 -2.41 12.86 51.00
C ASP A 192 -2.54 13.62 49.68
N ARG A 193 -3.60 13.35 48.91
CA ARG A 193 -3.88 14.08 47.67
C ARG A 193 -4.02 15.58 47.90
N GLU A 194 -4.65 16.01 48.99
CA GLU A 194 -4.80 17.43 49.30
C GLU A 194 -3.46 18.14 49.54
N LEU A 195 -2.42 17.36 49.86
CA LEU A 195 -1.11 17.86 50.24
C LEU A 195 -0.08 17.86 49.10
N ILE A 196 -0.40 17.25 47.96
CA ILE A 196 0.49 17.16 46.80
C ILE A 196 -0.03 17.97 45.60
N ALA A 197 0.89 18.56 44.85
CA ALA A 197 0.56 19.31 43.63
C ALA A 197 1.34 18.83 42.41
N VAL A 198 0.74 18.96 41.23
CA VAL A 198 1.46 18.73 39.96
C VAL A 198 2.58 19.76 39.85
N GLY A 199 3.79 19.29 39.50
CA GLY A 199 5.01 20.10 39.43
C GLY A 199 5.85 20.12 40.71
N GLU A 200 5.38 19.50 41.80
CA GLU A 200 6.15 19.40 43.05
C GLU A 200 7.35 18.45 42.89
N GLN A 201 8.46 18.80 43.54
CA GLN A 201 9.67 17.99 43.57
C GLN A 201 9.58 16.94 44.68
N VAL A 202 9.90 15.70 44.34
CA VAL A 202 9.92 14.56 45.27
C VAL A 202 11.29 13.91 45.28
N THR A 203 11.64 13.30 46.40
CA THR A 203 12.91 12.55 46.54
C THR A 203 12.64 11.07 46.40
N VAL A 204 13.42 10.38 45.58
CA VAL A 204 13.32 8.93 45.31
C VAL A 204 14.57 8.26 45.88
N GLU A 205 14.40 7.26 46.74
CA GLU A 205 15.50 6.50 47.37
C GLU A 205 16.60 7.38 48.02
N GLU A 206 16.21 8.57 48.51
CA GLU A 206 17.10 9.55 49.17
C GLU A 206 18.25 10.11 48.29
N ALA A 207 18.38 9.64 47.05
CA ALA A 207 19.48 9.98 46.16
C ALA A 207 19.04 10.69 44.86
N TYR A 208 17.82 10.45 44.40
CA TYR A 208 17.34 10.94 43.12
C TYR A 208 16.18 11.93 43.29
N THR A 209 16.06 12.87 42.36
CA THR A 209 14.95 13.82 42.32
C THR A 209 13.96 13.45 41.23
N GLY A 210 12.67 13.50 41.56
CA GLY A 210 11.56 13.37 40.63
C GLY A 210 10.63 14.57 40.68
N ILE A 211 9.78 14.72 39.67
CA ILE A 211 8.76 15.75 39.59
C ILE A 211 7.41 15.09 39.35
N ILE A 212 6.38 15.51 40.08
CA ILE A 212 5.01 15.03 39.87
C ILE A 212 4.49 15.58 38.54
N THR A 213 4.21 14.69 37.58
CA THR A 213 3.74 15.07 36.22
C THR A 213 2.23 15.03 36.12
N SER A 214 1.60 14.06 36.78
CA SER A 214 0.15 13.86 36.70
C SER A 214 -0.39 13.26 38.00
N ILE A 215 -1.59 13.67 38.36
CA ILE A 215 -2.35 13.11 39.47
C ILE A 215 -3.73 12.74 38.95
N ALA A 216 -4.15 11.49 39.15
CA ALA A 216 -5.45 11.03 38.73
C ALA A 216 -6.57 11.87 39.41
N PRO A 217 -7.60 12.29 38.65
CA PRO A 217 -8.67 13.12 39.19
C PRO A 217 -9.67 12.32 40.05
N ALA A 218 -9.68 10.99 39.92
CA ALA A 218 -10.64 10.11 40.56
C ALA A 218 -9.93 9.03 41.38
N LEU A 219 -10.63 8.57 42.41
CA LEU A 219 -10.23 7.45 43.24
C LEU A 219 -10.45 6.14 42.48
N ASP A 220 -9.48 5.22 42.54
CA ASP A 220 -9.70 3.86 42.04
C ASP A 220 -10.75 3.16 42.93
N PRO A 221 -11.86 2.64 42.36
CA PRO A 221 -12.95 2.02 43.11
C PRO A 221 -12.54 0.75 43.87
N ASN A 222 -11.48 0.06 43.43
CA ASN A 222 -11.02 -1.18 44.06
C ASN A 222 -10.04 -0.90 45.19
N THR A 223 -9.05 -0.05 44.95
CA THR A 223 -7.95 0.19 45.89
C THR A 223 -8.21 1.34 46.85
N LYS A 224 -9.22 2.18 46.57
CA LYS A 224 -9.52 3.43 47.29
C LYS A 224 -8.27 4.33 47.42
N ARG A 225 -7.41 4.31 46.41
CA ARG A 225 -6.21 5.16 46.31
C ARG A 225 -6.23 5.96 45.02
N ILE A 226 -5.48 7.04 45.01
CA ILE A 226 -5.31 7.93 43.87
C ILE A 226 -3.95 7.64 43.24
N GLU A 227 -3.95 7.39 41.93
CA GLU A 227 -2.74 7.15 41.16
C GLU A 227 -2.01 8.48 40.88
N VAL A 228 -0.71 8.49 41.12
CA VAL A 228 0.17 9.65 40.93
C VAL A 228 1.37 9.21 40.11
N HIS A 229 1.67 10.00 39.08
CA HIS A 229 2.80 9.79 38.19
C HIS A 229 3.92 10.76 38.54
N VAL A 230 5.12 10.22 38.70
CA VAL A 230 6.34 10.97 39.02
C VAL A 230 7.38 10.69 37.94
N ALA A 231 7.80 11.72 37.20
CA ALA A 231 8.91 11.60 36.27
C ALA A 231 10.24 11.74 37.04
N VAL A 232 11.15 10.79 36.82
CA VAL A 232 12.49 10.83 37.42
C VAL A 232 13.40 11.70 36.56
N THR A 233 14.10 12.64 37.19
CA THR A 233 15.03 13.55 36.53
C THR A 233 16.47 13.11 36.74
N GLY A 234 17.25 13.03 35.66
CA GLY A 234 18.68 12.67 35.69
C GLY A 234 19.02 11.26 35.24
N THR A 235 20.32 10.94 35.19
CA THR A 235 20.80 9.58 34.94
C THR A 235 20.70 8.79 36.24
N THR A 236 19.88 7.75 36.25
CA THR A 236 19.70 6.89 37.42
C THR A 236 20.14 5.47 37.10
N GLU A 237 20.56 4.72 38.12
CA GLU A 237 20.79 3.27 38.01
C GLU A 237 19.50 2.45 38.22
N LEU A 238 18.35 3.13 38.24
CA LEU A 238 17.05 2.50 38.47
C LEU A 238 16.66 1.64 37.28
N VAL A 239 16.11 0.46 37.57
CA VAL A 239 15.69 -0.50 36.55
C VAL A 239 14.16 -0.50 36.45
N ASN A 240 13.65 -0.66 35.23
CA ASN A 240 12.22 -0.85 34.98
C ASN A 240 11.66 -2.04 35.79
N GLY A 241 10.65 -1.78 36.62
CA GLY A 241 10.03 -2.77 37.51
C GLY A 241 10.59 -2.81 38.94
N GLN A 242 11.61 -2.01 39.25
CA GLN A 242 12.10 -1.85 40.63
C GLN A 242 11.06 -1.13 41.49
N SER A 243 10.82 -1.64 42.70
CA SER A 243 10.05 -0.93 43.72
C SER A 243 10.94 0.11 44.40
N VAL A 244 10.46 1.35 44.50
CA VAL A 244 11.20 2.47 45.09
C VAL A 244 10.35 3.19 46.13
N ARG A 245 11.01 3.79 47.12
CA ARG A 245 10.39 4.65 48.11
C ARG A 245 10.48 6.10 47.66
N ILE A 246 9.34 6.77 47.69
CA ILE A 246 9.23 8.21 47.40
C ILE A 246 8.95 8.94 48.71
N ALA A 247 9.70 10.00 48.95
CA ALA A 247 9.43 10.97 49.99
C ALA A 247 8.94 12.26 49.35
N PHE A 248 7.72 12.67 49.68
CA PHE A 248 7.21 13.98 49.33
C PHE A 248 7.91 15.03 50.20
N ALA A 249 8.45 16.07 49.58
CA ALA A 249 9.12 17.15 50.28
C ALA A 249 8.08 18.07 50.93
N HIS A 250 7.34 17.55 51.91
CA HIS A 250 6.46 18.38 52.69
C HIS A 250 7.31 19.26 53.59
N THR A 251 7.43 20.52 53.17
CA THR A 251 7.52 21.60 54.16
C THR A 251 6.14 21.66 54.81
N VAL A 252 5.87 20.74 55.75
CA VAL A 252 5.03 21.15 56.86
C VAL A 252 5.81 22.32 57.41
N ALA A 253 5.32 23.54 57.16
CA ALA A 253 5.57 24.62 58.07
C ALA A 253 5.04 24.07 59.39
N ARG A 254 5.90 23.34 60.11
CA ARG A 254 5.81 23.21 61.54
C ARG A 254 5.72 24.69 61.90
N PRO A 255 4.56 25.19 62.35
CA PRO A 255 4.58 26.50 62.95
C PRO A 255 5.74 26.39 63.94
N ASP A 256 6.61 27.38 63.99
CA ASP A 256 7.40 27.59 65.20
C ASP A 256 6.38 27.74 66.33
N ALA A 257 5.90 26.61 66.81
CA ALA A 257 5.17 26.47 68.03
C ALA A 257 6.28 26.64 69.04
N GLN A 258 6.53 27.91 69.38
CA GLN A 258 6.57 28.28 70.77
C GLN A 258 5.59 27.35 71.48
N LEU A 259 6.16 26.40 72.23
CA LEU A 259 5.48 25.27 72.88
C LEU A 259 4.41 25.80 73.84
N THR A 260 3.28 26.18 73.26
CA THR A 260 2.01 26.46 73.94
C THR A 260 0.98 25.51 73.31
N GLY A 261 1.36 24.24 73.26
CA GLY A 261 0.59 23.16 72.64
C GLY A 261 0.53 21.93 73.54
N PRO A 262 -0.33 20.96 73.22
CA PRO A 262 -0.55 19.77 74.06
C PRO A 262 0.76 19.05 74.33
N VAL A 263 1.00 18.74 75.61
CA VAL A 263 2.23 18.07 76.06
C VAL A 263 2.21 16.62 75.56
N LEU A 264 3.20 16.25 74.74
CA LEU A 264 3.41 14.87 74.29
C LEU A 264 3.96 14.04 75.45
N LEU A 265 3.10 13.22 76.04
CA LEU A 265 3.48 12.27 77.08
C LEU A 265 3.47 10.83 76.51
N PRO A 266 4.49 10.00 76.80
CA PRO A 266 4.43 8.58 76.50
C PRO A 266 3.21 7.94 77.17
N LEU A 267 2.54 7.01 76.48
CA LEU A 267 1.37 6.30 77.00
C LEU A 267 1.63 5.61 78.35
N ALA A 268 2.88 5.19 78.60
CA ALA A 268 3.31 4.59 79.87
C ALA A 268 3.29 5.56 81.06
N ALA A 269 3.29 6.88 80.84
CA ALA A 269 3.29 7.89 81.88
C ALA A 269 1.87 8.25 82.39
N VAL A 270 0.82 7.81 81.69
CA VAL A 270 -0.58 8.13 82.04
C VAL A 270 -1.22 6.93 82.74
N LYS A 271 -1.70 7.15 83.97
CA LYS A 271 -2.45 6.13 84.71
C LYS A 271 -3.95 6.31 84.48
N LEU A 272 -4.54 5.33 83.81
CA LEU A 272 -5.97 5.28 83.49
C LEU A 272 -6.73 4.59 84.63
N ARG A 273 -7.61 5.31 85.31
CA ARG A 273 -8.61 4.75 86.24
C ARG A 273 -10.00 4.88 85.62
N THR A 274 -10.98 4.15 86.15
CA THR A 274 -12.34 4.05 85.57
C THR A 274 -13.05 5.39 85.38
N SER A 275 -12.70 6.40 86.18
CA SER A 275 -13.25 7.76 86.13
C SER A 275 -12.24 8.84 85.74
N ASP A 276 -10.94 8.62 85.96
CA ASP A 276 -9.94 9.69 85.94
C ASP A 276 -8.65 9.25 85.23
N ARG A 277 -8.03 10.21 84.54
CA ARG A 277 -6.73 10.06 83.88
C ARG A 277 -5.75 11.00 84.58
N ILE A 278 -4.72 10.44 85.18
CA ILE A 278 -3.74 11.21 85.96
C ILE A 278 -2.31 10.91 85.54
N VAL A 279 -1.47 11.92 85.63
CA VAL A 279 -0.02 11.83 85.48
C VAL A 279 0.61 12.25 86.82
N PHE A 280 1.69 11.59 87.21
CA PHE A 280 2.44 11.99 88.41
C PHE A 280 3.60 12.88 87.98
N THR A 281 3.68 14.08 88.57
CA THR A 281 4.84 14.96 88.49
C THR A 281 5.55 15.00 89.84
N VAL A 282 6.83 15.38 89.86
CA VAL A 282 7.59 15.58 91.10
C VAL A 282 7.64 17.07 91.36
N ASP A 283 7.25 17.51 92.56
CA ASP A 283 7.37 18.91 92.97
C ASP A 283 8.83 19.27 93.34
N GLU A 284 9.11 20.56 93.55
CA GLU A 284 10.45 21.02 93.94
C GLU A 284 10.94 20.46 95.28
N ALA A 285 10.04 19.89 96.09
CA ALA A 285 10.34 19.22 97.37
C ALA A 285 10.54 17.69 97.23
N GLY A 286 10.51 17.15 96.00
CA GLY A 286 10.72 15.73 95.74
C GLY A 286 9.51 14.84 96.01
N MET A 287 8.30 15.41 96.16
CA MET A 287 7.06 14.65 96.38
C MET A 287 6.29 14.42 95.08
N LEU A 288 5.61 13.26 95.00
CA LEU A 288 4.77 12.91 93.87
C LEU A 288 3.41 13.62 93.95
N VAL A 289 3.10 14.44 92.95
CA VAL A 289 1.83 15.16 92.80
C VAL A 289 1.04 14.57 91.64
N ALA A 290 -0.21 14.20 91.87
CA ALA A 290 -1.10 13.70 90.84
C ALA A 290 -1.79 14.88 90.12
N VAL A 291 -1.57 14.99 88.82
CA VAL A 291 -2.18 16.01 87.95
C VAL A 291 -3.18 15.33 87.02
N PRO A 292 -4.46 15.74 87.01
CA PRO A 292 -5.45 15.24 86.06
C PRO A 292 -5.16 15.75 84.65
N VAL A 293 -5.32 14.89 83.65
CA VAL A 293 -5.06 15.23 82.24
C VAL A 293 -6.24 14.84 81.34
N GLU A 294 -6.60 15.72 80.41
CA GLU A 294 -7.52 15.41 79.32
C GLU A 294 -6.71 15.01 78.07
N ILE A 295 -7.10 13.91 77.43
CA ILE A 295 -6.46 13.45 76.18
C ILE A 295 -7.26 14.02 75.02
N GLY A 296 -6.60 14.83 74.18
CA GLY A 296 -7.13 15.31 72.90
C GLY A 296 -6.81 14.39 71.73
#